data_AF-A0A6N9AJW5-F1
#
_entry.id   AF-A0A6N9AJW5-F1
#
_cell.length_a   1.000
_cell.length_b   1.000
_cell.length_c   1.000
_cell.angle_alpha   90.00
_cell.angle_beta   90.00
_cell.angle_gamma   90.00
#
_symmetry.space_group_name_H-M   'P 1'
#
loop_
_entity.id
_entity.type
_entity.pdbx_description
1 polymer ?
#
loop_
_entity_poly.entity_id
_entity_poly.type
_entity_poly.pdbx_seq_one_letter_code
_entity_poly.pdbx_strand_id
1 'polypeptide(L)'
;MAQVTLNRLTKHFDDTPVVKGISLTVADGEFFSLLGPSGCGKTTILRMIAGFIFPTSGTVLFDDQDVTHVPANRRNTGMVFQNYALFPHMTVFENVAFGLRTRKVAATETRDRVARALDLVGLAGLEQRPVPQLSGGQQQRVALARAVVIEPDLLLLDEPLSNLDAKLREETRDQIRELQTKLGITAIYVTHDQEEALAVSDRIAVMEEGVCRQLDRPDAIYRRPANRFVAAFMGNMNLWEGVLDKDGGRTVFRHASGLAVALPAPAASTSSADDSVPPADDTSAPAGTAPPADPKGPIHLALHPQAVRLTDEDTEDTVGGVVTTRRFKGATVEFTVDAGGVSIQVVENAEGPMAARQPGDTVRVRIPGDQAIILRD
;
A
#
# COMPACT_ATOMS: atom_id res chain seq x y z
N MET A 1 -0.86 -7.25 -22.69
CA MET A 1 -1.42 -6.61 -21.46
C MET A 1 -2.55 -7.50 -21.02
N ALA A 2 -2.69 -7.73 -19.71
CA ALA A 2 -3.64 -8.69 -19.20
C ALA A 2 -4.24 -8.22 -17.87
N GLN A 3 -5.53 -8.48 -17.68
CA GLN A 3 -6.18 -8.50 -16.38
C GLN A 3 -5.65 -9.70 -15.58
N VAL A 4 -5.46 -9.55 -14.27
CA VAL A 4 -5.09 -10.66 -13.37
C VAL A 4 -6.20 -10.95 -12.41
N THR A 5 -6.74 -12.17 -12.46
CA THR A 5 -7.77 -12.63 -11.51
C THR A 5 -7.19 -13.72 -10.62
N LEU A 6 -7.25 -13.48 -9.30
CA LEU A 6 -6.96 -14.48 -8.29
C LEU A 6 -8.29 -14.97 -7.73
N ASN A 7 -8.55 -16.28 -7.76
CA ASN A 7 -9.78 -16.85 -7.22
C ASN A 7 -9.46 -17.79 -6.07
N ARG A 8 -9.84 -17.39 -4.85
CA ARG A 8 -9.64 -18.13 -3.59
C ARG A 8 -8.24 -18.72 -3.46
N LEU A 9 -7.24 -17.95 -3.86
CA LEU A 9 -5.85 -18.37 -3.92
C LEU A 9 -5.34 -18.67 -2.51
N THR A 10 -4.89 -19.89 -2.30
CA THR A 10 -4.41 -20.39 -1.01
C THR A 10 -3.04 -21.01 -1.15
N LYS A 11 -2.18 -20.79 -0.16
CA LYS A 11 -0.87 -21.43 -0.10
C LYS A 11 -0.56 -21.89 1.31
N HIS A 12 -0.24 -23.18 1.41
CA HIS A 12 0.34 -23.81 2.58
C HIS A 12 1.77 -24.25 2.24
N PHE A 13 2.68 -24.06 3.19
CA PHE A 13 3.96 -24.76 3.22
C PHE A 13 3.88 -25.75 4.37
N ASP A 14 3.88 -27.04 4.03
CA ASP A 14 3.53 -28.10 4.97
C ASP A 14 2.19 -27.78 5.66
N ASP A 15 2.17 -27.73 6.99
CA ASP A 15 0.97 -27.41 7.77
C ASP A 15 0.77 -25.90 8.02
N THR A 16 1.66 -25.03 7.51
CA THR A 16 1.61 -23.59 7.78
C THR A 16 0.87 -22.83 6.67
N PRO A 17 -0.33 -22.27 6.93
CA PRO A 17 -1.04 -21.44 5.96
C PRO A 17 -0.39 -20.05 5.84
N VAL A 18 0.11 -19.71 4.65
CA VAL A 18 0.74 -18.41 4.35
C VAL A 18 -0.19 -17.49 3.57
N VAL A 19 -1.06 -18.05 2.72
CA VAL A 19 -2.09 -17.29 1.98
C VAL A 19 -3.42 -18.01 2.18
N LYS A 20 -4.45 -17.30 2.65
CA LYS A 20 -5.68 -17.88 3.19
C LYS A 20 -6.91 -17.53 2.33
N GLY A 21 -6.89 -17.89 1.05
CA GLY A 21 -8.06 -17.80 0.16
C GLY A 21 -8.32 -16.41 -0.40
N ILE A 22 -7.30 -15.77 -0.98
CA ILE A 22 -7.42 -14.42 -1.55
C ILE A 22 -8.18 -14.45 -2.86
N SER A 23 -9.19 -13.58 -2.97
CA SER A 23 -9.90 -13.34 -4.23
C SER A 23 -9.82 -11.87 -4.58
N LEU A 24 -9.22 -11.53 -5.72
CA LEU A 24 -9.08 -10.16 -6.20
C LEU A 24 -8.90 -10.13 -7.71
N THR A 25 -9.16 -8.96 -8.29
CA THR A 25 -8.95 -8.70 -9.71
C THR A 25 -8.14 -7.42 -9.86
N VAL A 26 -7.04 -7.51 -10.61
CA VAL A 26 -6.20 -6.40 -11.07
C VAL A 26 -6.57 -6.11 -12.51
N ALA A 27 -7.05 -4.89 -12.78
CA ALA A 27 -7.47 -4.45 -14.09
C ALA A 27 -6.28 -4.27 -15.06
N ASP A 28 -6.58 -4.28 -16.35
CA ASP A 28 -5.57 -4.00 -17.37
C ASP A 28 -4.97 -2.59 -17.20
N GLY A 29 -3.64 -2.49 -17.29
CA GLY A 29 -2.91 -1.24 -17.11
C GLY A 29 -2.90 -0.67 -15.68
N GLU A 30 -3.47 -1.38 -14.71
CA GLU A 30 -3.51 -0.96 -13.31
C GLU A 30 -2.14 -1.08 -12.65
N PHE A 31 -1.77 -0.10 -11.83
CA PHE A 31 -0.68 -0.21 -10.86
C PHE A 31 -1.25 -0.62 -9.51
N PHE A 32 -1.21 -1.92 -9.24
CA PHE A 32 -1.80 -2.51 -8.05
C PHE A 32 -0.75 -2.86 -7.01
N SER A 33 -0.95 -2.43 -5.76
CA SER A 33 -0.02 -2.75 -4.68
C SER A 33 -0.56 -3.79 -3.70
N LEU A 34 0.29 -4.76 -3.38
CA LEU A 34 0.16 -5.60 -2.19
C LEU A 34 0.97 -4.95 -1.08
N LEU A 35 0.28 -4.45 -0.05
CA LEU A 35 0.88 -3.72 1.07
C LEU A 35 0.65 -4.50 2.37
N GLY A 36 1.64 -4.55 3.25
CA GLY A 36 1.46 -5.12 4.58
C GLY A 36 2.77 -5.46 5.28
N PRO A 37 2.72 -5.90 6.55
CA PRO A 37 3.91 -6.25 7.34
C PRO A 37 4.76 -7.35 6.70
N SER A 38 6.01 -7.47 7.15
CA SER A 38 6.87 -8.60 6.80
C SER A 38 6.19 -9.93 7.16
N GLY A 39 6.24 -10.91 6.24
CA GLY A 39 5.68 -12.24 6.48
C GLY A 39 4.18 -12.40 6.21
N CYS A 40 3.43 -11.37 5.80
CA CYS A 40 1.99 -11.50 5.52
C CYS A 40 1.61 -12.18 4.19
N GLY A 41 2.59 -12.71 3.44
CA GLY A 41 2.36 -13.52 2.24
C GLY A 41 2.45 -12.78 0.89
N LYS A 42 2.80 -11.48 0.87
CA LYS A 42 2.86 -10.66 -0.37
C LYS A 42 3.77 -11.25 -1.45
N THR A 43 5.04 -11.50 -1.12
CA THR A 43 6.01 -12.13 -2.03
C THR A 43 5.56 -13.54 -2.43
N THR A 44 4.87 -14.28 -1.56
CA THR A 44 4.31 -15.59 -1.90
C THR A 44 3.22 -15.47 -2.95
N ILE A 45 2.32 -14.50 -2.83
CA ILE A 45 1.28 -14.20 -3.84
C ILE A 45 1.94 -13.82 -5.16
N LEU A 46 2.90 -12.88 -5.13
CA LEU A 46 3.60 -12.42 -6.34
C LEU A 46 4.33 -13.58 -7.04
N ARG A 47 4.97 -14.48 -6.28
CA ARG A 47 5.63 -15.68 -6.84
C ARG A 47 4.66 -16.71 -7.38
N MET A 48 3.43 -16.79 -6.85
CA MET A 48 2.37 -17.61 -7.44
C MET A 48 1.85 -17.05 -8.75
N ILE A 49 1.73 -15.71 -8.85
CA ILE A 49 1.38 -15.01 -10.10
C ILE A 49 2.49 -15.19 -11.14
N ALA A 50 3.76 -15.11 -10.73
CA ALA A 50 4.90 -15.33 -11.60
C ALA A 50 5.11 -16.81 -12.01
N GLY A 51 4.50 -17.77 -11.31
CA GLY A 51 4.69 -19.21 -11.58
C GLY A 51 6.00 -19.80 -11.04
N PHE A 52 6.62 -19.15 -10.05
CA PHE A 52 7.76 -19.72 -9.31
C PHE A 52 7.33 -20.69 -8.22
N ILE A 53 6.12 -20.51 -7.70
CA ILE A 53 5.50 -21.35 -6.68
C ILE A 53 4.08 -21.64 -7.14
N PHE A 54 3.59 -22.87 -7.02
CA PHE A 54 2.19 -23.18 -7.31
C PHE A 54 1.33 -23.02 -6.04
N PRO A 55 0.10 -22.51 -6.18
CA PRO A 55 -0.84 -22.48 -5.07
C PRO A 55 -1.19 -23.90 -4.60
N THR A 56 -1.60 -24.01 -3.34
CA THR A 56 -2.16 -25.25 -2.79
C THR A 56 -3.59 -25.45 -3.31
N SER A 57 -4.36 -24.37 -3.45
CA SER A 57 -5.69 -24.36 -4.05
C SER A 57 -6.05 -22.96 -4.56
N GLY A 58 -7.15 -22.87 -5.33
CA GLY A 58 -7.54 -21.65 -6.04
C GLY A 58 -6.84 -21.54 -7.40
N THR A 59 -7.15 -20.48 -8.13
CA THR A 59 -6.65 -20.29 -9.50
C THR A 59 -6.07 -18.90 -9.72
N VAL A 60 -5.15 -18.81 -10.68
CA VAL A 60 -4.60 -17.57 -11.21
C VAL A 60 -4.95 -17.51 -12.70
N LEU A 61 -5.67 -16.48 -13.11
CA LEU A 61 -6.02 -16.24 -14.51
C LEU A 61 -5.36 -14.97 -15.01
N PHE A 62 -4.85 -15.03 -16.25
CA PHE A 62 -4.49 -13.86 -17.04
C PHE A 62 -5.56 -13.71 -18.12
N ASP A 63 -6.36 -12.65 -18.05
CA ASP A 63 -7.64 -12.54 -18.73
C ASP A 63 -8.49 -13.80 -18.46
N ASP A 64 -8.92 -14.49 -19.51
CA ASP A 64 -9.68 -15.76 -19.42
C ASP A 64 -8.79 -17.01 -19.36
N GLN A 65 -7.46 -16.87 -19.40
CA GLN A 65 -6.53 -18.00 -19.44
C GLN A 65 -6.09 -18.42 -18.03
N ASP A 66 -6.43 -19.64 -17.63
CA ASP A 66 -5.90 -20.25 -16.40
C ASP A 66 -4.40 -20.54 -16.55
N VAL A 67 -3.58 -19.81 -15.80
CA VAL A 67 -2.12 -19.96 -15.79
C VAL A 67 -1.63 -20.66 -14.52
N THR A 68 -2.51 -21.15 -13.65
CA THR A 68 -2.21 -21.65 -12.29
C THR A 68 -1.01 -22.60 -12.23
N HIS A 69 -0.92 -23.55 -13.16
CA HIS A 69 0.15 -24.55 -13.23
C HIS A 69 1.17 -24.30 -14.36
N VAL A 70 1.08 -23.16 -15.05
CA VAL A 70 2.09 -22.76 -16.05
C VAL A 70 3.36 -22.33 -15.31
N PRO A 71 4.54 -22.89 -15.63
CA PRO A 71 5.79 -22.49 -14.96
C PRO A 71 6.25 -21.09 -15.40
N ALA A 72 7.05 -20.42 -14.57
CA ALA A 72 7.50 -19.04 -14.79
C ALA A 72 8.11 -18.76 -16.17
N ASN A 73 8.90 -19.69 -16.71
CA ASN A 73 9.53 -19.52 -18.02
C ASN A 73 8.55 -19.57 -19.21
N ARG A 74 7.31 -19.99 -18.98
CA ARG A 74 6.22 -20.01 -19.97
C ARG A 74 5.16 -18.96 -19.70
N ARG A 75 5.27 -18.18 -18.61
CA ARG A 75 4.45 -16.99 -18.38
C ARG A 75 5.16 -15.79 -18.98
N ASN A 76 4.44 -14.97 -19.74
CA ASN A 76 5.03 -13.76 -20.33
C ASN A 76 5.05 -12.60 -19.32
N THR A 77 5.68 -12.83 -18.16
CA THR A 77 5.77 -11.86 -17.05
C THR A 77 7.19 -11.33 -16.92
N GLY A 78 7.36 -10.03 -16.73
CA GLY A 78 8.63 -9.42 -16.32
C GLY A 78 8.68 -9.32 -14.80
N MET A 79 9.78 -9.72 -14.17
CA MET A 79 9.92 -9.67 -12.72
C MET A 79 11.19 -8.91 -12.29
N VAL A 80 11.02 -8.00 -11.34
CA VAL A 80 12.09 -7.35 -10.60
C VAL A 80 12.11 -7.92 -9.19
N PHE A 81 13.24 -8.50 -8.81
CA PHE A 81 13.45 -9.10 -7.48
C PHE A 81 14.00 -8.06 -6.50
N GLN A 82 13.77 -8.29 -5.20
CA GLN A 82 14.26 -7.45 -4.10
C GLN A 82 15.78 -7.17 -4.15
N ASN A 83 16.58 -8.19 -4.44
CA ASN A 83 18.05 -8.05 -4.56
C ASN A 83 18.51 -7.74 -6.00
N TYR A 84 17.59 -7.33 -6.87
CA TYR A 84 17.73 -7.13 -8.32
C TYR A 84 18.09 -8.39 -9.13
N ALA A 85 18.73 -9.38 -8.51
CA ALA A 85 19.18 -10.63 -9.10
C ALA A 85 19.93 -10.42 -10.43
N LEU A 86 20.75 -9.36 -10.52
CA LEU A 86 21.59 -9.11 -11.68
C LEU A 86 22.75 -10.10 -11.73
N PHE A 87 23.16 -10.47 -12.93
CA PHE A 87 24.31 -11.33 -13.13
C PHE A 87 25.59 -10.48 -13.03
N PRO A 88 26.41 -10.63 -11.97
CA PRO A 88 27.52 -9.72 -11.69
C PRO A 88 28.69 -9.87 -12.66
N HIS A 89 28.77 -11.01 -13.35
CA HIS A 89 29.78 -11.33 -14.36
C HIS A 89 29.38 -10.86 -15.77
N MET A 90 28.20 -10.26 -15.92
CA MET A 90 27.68 -9.74 -17.18
C MET A 90 27.69 -8.21 -17.18
N THR A 91 27.82 -7.63 -18.36
CA THR A 91 27.60 -6.21 -18.63
C THR A 91 26.11 -5.84 -18.51
N VAL A 92 25.80 -4.53 -18.53
CA VAL A 92 24.42 -4.03 -18.62
C VAL A 92 23.68 -4.62 -19.82
N PHE A 93 24.30 -4.56 -21.00
CA PHE A 93 23.71 -5.10 -22.23
C PHE A 93 23.40 -6.58 -22.10
N GLU A 94 24.33 -7.37 -21.57
CA GLU A 94 24.16 -8.82 -21.43
C GLU A 94 23.07 -9.18 -20.42
N ASN A 95 22.97 -8.45 -19.31
CA ASN A 95 21.88 -8.63 -18.35
C ASN A 95 20.52 -8.40 -19.00
N VAL A 96 20.35 -7.29 -19.72
CA VAL A 96 19.09 -6.95 -20.38
C VAL A 96 18.79 -7.90 -21.55
N ALA A 97 19.79 -8.25 -22.36
CA ALA A 97 19.63 -9.15 -23.52
C ALA A 97 19.34 -10.61 -23.14
N PHE A 98 19.59 -11.02 -21.90
CA PHE A 98 19.52 -12.43 -21.47
C PHE A 98 18.18 -13.10 -21.80
N GLY A 99 17.06 -12.44 -21.46
CA GLY A 99 15.71 -12.99 -21.70
C GLY A 99 15.42 -13.17 -23.19
N LEU A 100 15.80 -12.20 -24.02
CA LEU A 100 15.64 -12.26 -25.48
C LEU A 100 16.46 -13.38 -26.12
N ARG A 101 17.72 -13.54 -25.69
CA ARG A 101 18.60 -14.62 -26.16
C ARG A 101 18.04 -15.99 -25.80
N THR A 102 17.49 -16.13 -24.60
CA THR A 102 16.84 -17.37 -24.15
C THR A 102 15.62 -17.71 -25.00
N ARG A 103 14.87 -16.68 -25.43
CA ARG A 103 13.75 -16.80 -26.37
C ARG A 103 14.19 -16.93 -27.84
N LYS A 104 15.50 -17.02 -28.12
CA LYS A 104 16.10 -17.13 -29.46
C LYS A 104 15.71 -16.00 -30.41
N VAL A 105 15.50 -14.79 -29.88
CA VAL A 105 15.27 -13.58 -30.68
C VAL A 105 16.51 -13.26 -31.51
N ALA A 106 16.32 -12.78 -32.74
CA ALA A 106 17.41 -12.47 -33.66
C ALA A 106 18.39 -11.45 -33.04
N ALA A 107 19.67 -11.55 -33.38
CA ALA A 107 20.71 -10.72 -32.78
C ALA A 107 20.54 -9.22 -33.08
N THR A 108 20.08 -8.87 -34.28
CA THR A 108 19.76 -7.50 -34.68
C THR A 108 18.61 -6.94 -33.84
N GLU A 109 17.49 -7.66 -33.81
CA GLU A 109 16.32 -7.31 -33.01
C GLU A 109 16.63 -7.21 -31.51
N THR A 110 17.50 -8.10 -31.00
CA THR A 110 17.96 -8.06 -29.61
C THR A 110 18.67 -6.75 -29.30
N ARG A 111 19.57 -6.28 -30.18
CA ARG A 111 20.28 -5.01 -29.97
C ARG A 111 19.30 -3.84 -29.95
N ASP A 112 18.35 -3.82 -30.88
CA ASP A 112 17.38 -2.73 -30.99
C ASP A 112 16.45 -2.67 -29.78
N ARG A 113 15.93 -3.82 -29.34
CA ARG A 113 15.09 -3.91 -28.13
C ARG A 113 15.86 -3.51 -26.87
N VAL A 114 17.11 -3.95 -26.71
CA VAL A 114 17.94 -3.57 -25.57
C VAL A 114 18.22 -2.07 -25.58
N ALA A 115 18.56 -1.48 -26.72
CA ALA A 115 18.79 -0.04 -26.84
C ALA A 115 17.54 0.76 -26.43
N ARG A 116 16.35 0.38 -26.93
CA ARG A 116 15.08 1.00 -26.52
C ARG A 116 14.80 0.84 -25.02
N ALA A 117 15.01 -0.36 -24.47
CA ALA A 117 14.77 -0.60 -23.05
C ALA A 117 15.72 0.21 -22.14
N LEU A 118 16.98 0.37 -22.54
CA LEU A 118 17.95 1.18 -21.80
C LEU A 118 17.65 2.68 -21.91
N ASP A 119 17.18 3.15 -23.06
CA ASP A 119 16.73 4.53 -23.24
C ASP A 119 15.53 4.84 -22.32
N LEU A 120 14.55 3.95 -22.25
CA LEU A 120 13.37 4.09 -21.38
C LEU A 120 13.72 4.26 -19.89
N VAL A 121 14.81 3.65 -19.43
CA VAL A 121 15.27 3.75 -18.04
C VAL A 121 16.44 4.74 -17.87
N GLY A 122 16.78 5.53 -18.89
CA GLY A 122 17.84 6.53 -18.81
C GLY A 122 19.25 5.94 -18.59
N LEU A 123 19.53 4.76 -19.15
CA LEU A 123 20.83 4.07 -19.10
C LEU A 123 21.51 3.96 -20.48
N ALA A 124 21.04 4.71 -21.48
CA ALA A 124 21.70 4.79 -22.79
C ALA A 124 23.18 5.19 -22.62
N GLY A 125 24.09 4.49 -23.32
CA GLY A 125 25.54 4.71 -23.23
C GLY A 125 26.25 3.92 -22.11
N LEU A 126 25.51 3.18 -21.27
CA LEU A 126 26.08 2.34 -20.21
C LEU A 126 26.10 0.84 -20.55
N GLU A 127 25.84 0.47 -21.80
CA GLU A 127 25.66 -0.90 -22.28
C GLU A 127 26.82 -1.83 -21.90
N GLN A 128 28.05 -1.33 -22.04
CA GLN A 128 29.27 -2.12 -21.83
C GLN A 128 29.76 -2.11 -20.37
N ARG A 129 29.10 -1.37 -19.49
CA ARG A 129 29.54 -1.25 -18.10
C ARG A 129 29.25 -2.56 -17.34
N PRO A 130 30.23 -3.10 -16.59
CA PRO A 130 29.98 -4.22 -15.68
C PRO A 130 29.04 -3.83 -14.55
N VAL A 131 28.10 -4.70 -14.18
CA VAL A 131 27.11 -4.45 -13.11
C VAL A 131 27.74 -4.02 -11.78
N PRO A 132 28.85 -4.60 -11.29
CA PRO A 132 29.46 -4.18 -10.02
C PRO A 132 29.96 -2.73 -10.00
N GLN A 133 30.09 -2.08 -11.17
CA GLN A 133 30.52 -0.68 -11.29
C GLN A 133 29.35 0.31 -11.28
N LEU A 134 28.12 -0.16 -11.11
CA LEU A 134 26.91 0.65 -11.11
C LEU A 134 26.49 1.03 -9.68
N SER A 135 25.91 2.21 -9.51
CA SER A 135 25.23 2.59 -8.27
C SER A 135 23.97 1.74 -8.02
N GLY A 136 23.44 1.72 -6.80
CA GLY A 136 22.22 0.96 -6.46
C GLY A 136 21.02 1.31 -7.36
N GLY A 137 20.76 2.61 -7.58
CA GLY A 137 19.69 3.05 -8.48
C GLY A 137 19.96 2.73 -9.95
N GLN A 138 21.23 2.70 -10.39
CA GLN A 138 21.56 2.21 -11.74
C GLN A 138 21.30 0.70 -11.87
N GLN A 139 21.69 -0.10 -10.87
CA GLN A 139 21.41 -1.55 -10.86
C GLN A 139 19.91 -1.84 -10.91
N GLN A 140 19.12 -1.10 -10.14
CA GLN A 140 17.66 -1.24 -10.18
C GLN A 140 17.10 -0.93 -11.58
N ARG A 141 17.56 0.15 -12.22
CA ARG A 141 17.15 0.51 -13.59
C ARG A 141 17.57 -0.55 -14.62
N VAL A 142 18.72 -1.20 -14.44
CA VAL A 142 19.09 -2.38 -15.26
C VAL A 142 18.11 -3.54 -15.03
N ALA A 143 17.71 -3.80 -13.79
CA ALA A 143 16.74 -4.86 -13.48
C ALA A 143 15.37 -4.56 -14.10
N LEU A 144 14.93 -3.30 -14.07
CA LEU A 144 13.71 -2.84 -14.70
C LEU A 144 13.78 -2.97 -16.22
N ALA A 145 14.87 -2.51 -16.86
CA ALA A 145 15.11 -2.69 -18.29
C ALA A 145 15.06 -4.18 -18.68
N ARG A 146 15.71 -5.05 -17.90
CA ARG A 146 15.69 -6.50 -18.12
C ARG A 146 14.28 -7.09 -18.00
N ALA A 147 13.45 -6.56 -17.11
CA ALA A 147 12.06 -7.02 -16.96
C ALA A 147 11.19 -6.59 -18.16
N VAL A 148 11.36 -5.37 -18.68
CA VAL A 148 10.48 -4.83 -19.74
C VAL A 148 10.94 -5.14 -21.17
N VAL A 149 12.22 -5.45 -21.40
CA VAL A 149 12.78 -5.69 -22.74
C VAL A 149 12.11 -6.85 -23.49
N ILE A 150 11.53 -7.80 -22.75
CA ILE A 150 10.82 -8.96 -23.31
C ILE A 150 9.37 -8.62 -23.71
N GLU A 151 8.95 -7.37 -23.53
CA GLU A 151 7.59 -6.86 -23.74
C GLU A 151 6.56 -7.76 -23.03
N PRO A 152 6.64 -7.85 -21.69
CA PRO A 152 5.78 -8.74 -20.91
C PRO A 152 4.34 -8.24 -20.87
N ASP A 153 3.40 -9.14 -20.59
CA ASP A 153 2.00 -8.79 -20.33
C ASP A 153 1.79 -8.16 -18.96
N LEU A 154 2.68 -8.51 -18.02
CA LEU A 154 2.63 -8.13 -16.62
C LEU A 154 4.01 -7.77 -16.08
N LEU A 155 4.09 -6.69 -15.31
CA LEU A 155 5.27 -6.29 -14.56
C LEU A 155 5.09 -6.60 -13.07
N LEU A 156 5.95 -7.45 -12.53
CA LEU A 156 5.92 -7.90 -11.14
C LEU A 156 7.11 -7.31 -10.38
N LEU A 157 6.86 -6.57 -9.31
CA LEU A 157 7.86 -5.79 -8.57
C LEU A 157 7.88 -6.25 -7.11
N ASP A 158 8.91 -7.00 -6.70
CA ASP A 158 9.04 -7.57 -5.34
C ASP A 158 9.97 -6.70 -4.47
N GLU A 159 9.40 -5.79 -3.68
CA GLU A 159 10.12 -4.83 -2.82
C GLU A 159 11.29 -4.13 -3.53
N PRO A 160 11.07 -3.52 -4.72
CA PRO A 160 12.17 -3.06 -5.58
C PRO A 160 12.96 -1.88 -5.02
N LEU A 161 12.49 -1.24 -3.94
CA LEU A 161 13.09 -0.03 -3.35
C LEU A 161 13.72 -0.26 -1.97
N SER A 162 13.70 -1.48 -1.44
CA SER A 162 14.10 -1.76 -0.04
C SER A 162 15.56 -1.44 0.27
N ASN A 163 16.43 -1.42 -0.75
CA ASN A 163 17.88 -1.25 -0.60
C ASN A 163 18.37 0.17 -0.94
N LEU A 164 17.47 1.13 -1.14
CA LEU A 164 17.80 2.51 -1.50
C LEU A 164 17.68 3.47 -0.32
N ASP A 165 18.47 4.54 -0.32
CA ASP A 165 18.26 5.68 0.58
C ASP A 165 16.97 6.45 0.25
N ALA A 166 16.51 7.30 1.16
CA ALA A 166 15.21 7.95 1.06
C ALA A 166 15.03 8.82 -0.20
N LYS A 167 16.06 9.59 -0.58
CA LYS A 167 15.97 10.48 -1.75
C LYS A 167 15.94 9.67 -3.04
N LEU A 168 16.86 8.71 -3.17
CA LEU A 168 16.91 7.87 -4.36
C LEU A 168 15.67 6.97 -4.47
N ARG A 169 15.09 6.55 -3.34
CA ARG A 169 13.83 5.81 -3.28
C ARG A 169 12.67 6.61 -3.87
N GLU A 170 12.50 7.86 -3.45
CA GLU A 170 11.46 8.74 -3.98
C GLU A 170 11.62 8.96 -5.49
N GLU A 171 12.82 9.33 -5.94
CA GLU A 171 13.11 9.52 -7.37
C GLU A 171 12.84 8.25 -8.19
N THR A 172 13.20 7.08 -7.67
CA THR A 172 13.03 5.81 -8.39
C THR A 172 11.59 5.32 -8.36
N ARG A 173 10.85 5.59 -7.28
CA ARG A 173 9.41 5.32 -7.19
C ARG A 173 8.66 6.04 -8.31
N ASP A 174 8.94 7.33 -8.49
CA ASP A 174 8.29 8.15 -9.52
C ASP A 174 8.66 7.65 -10.93
N GLN A 175 9.91 7.26 -11.16
CA GLN A 175 10.37 6.66 -12.41
C GLN A 175 9.67 5.33 -12.73
N ILE A 176 9.42 4.48 -11.73
CA ILE A 176 8.69 3.21 -11.93
C ILE A 176 7.26 3.51 -12.38
N ARG A 177 6.57 4.45 -11.73
CA ARG A 177 5.21 4.85 -12.11
C ARG A 177 5.17 5.48 -13.50
N GLU A 178 6.12 6.35 -13.82
CA GLU A 178 6.23 6.96 -15.15
C GLU A 178 6.46 5.90 -16.24
N LEU A 179 7.40 4.98 -16.02
CA LEU A 179 7.67 3.90 -16.96
C LEU A 179 6.43 3.02 -17.18
N GLN A 180 5.77 2.62 -16.09
CA GLN A 180 4.55 1.81 -16.17
C GLN A 180 3.45 2.54 -16.95
N THR A 181 3.23 3.82 -16.65
CA THR A 181 2.23 4.66 -17.34
C THR A 181 2.56 4.80 -18.83
N LYS A 182 3.83 5.04 -19.17
CA LYS A 182 4.29 5.18 -20.56
C LYS A 182 4.13 3.89 -21.36
N LEU A 183 4.27 2.73 -20.72
CA LEU A 183 4.10 1.42 -21.34
C LEU A 183 2.66 0.91 -21.31
N GLY A 184 1.79 1.48 -20.46
CA GLY A 184 0.43 1.01 -20.24
C GLY A 184 0.35 -0.40 -19.64
N ILE A 185 1.45 -0.92 -19.09
CA ILE A 185 1.54 -2.32 -18.64
C ILE A 185 0.89 -2.52 -17.28
N THR A 186 0.11 -3.59 -17.10
CA THR A 186 -0.39 -4.00 -15.77
C THR A 186 0.78 -4.29 -14.83
N ALA A 187 0.81 -3.65 -13.66
CA ALA A 187 1.89 -3.81 -12.69
C ALA A 187 1.38 -4.25 -11.32
N ILE A 188 2.04 -5.24 -10.73
CA ILE A 188 1.80 -5.66 -9.34
C ILE A 188 3.04 -5.36 -8.52
N TYR A 189 2.88 -4.47 -7.55
CA TYR A 189 3.92 -3.94 -6.69
C TYR A 189 3.79 -4.48 -5.28
N VAL A 190 4.85 -5.05 -4.72
CA VAL A 190 4.90 -5.52 -3.35
C VAL A 190 5.77 -4.58 -2.54
N THR A 191 5.22 -4.06 -1.44
CA THR A 191 5.99 -3.26 -0.48
C THR A 191 5.48 -3.44 0.94
N HIS A 192 6.32 -3.09 1.89
CA HIS A 192 5.95 -2.90 3.30
C HIS A 192 5.89 -1.41 3.67
N ASP A 193 6.26 -0.52 2.76
CA ASP A 193 6.27 0.92 2.95
C ASP A 193 4.92 1.53 2.51
N GLN A 194 4.28 2.24 3.44
CA GLN A 194 2.97 2.85 3.23
C GLN A 194 3.04 4.04 2.27
N GLU A 195 4.08 4.86 2.37
CA GLU A 195 4.26 6.06 1.54
C GLU A 195 4.50 5.67 0.09
N GLU A 196 5.22 4.57 -0.15
CA GLU A 196 5.36 4.00 -1.48
C GLU A 196 4.00 3.61 -2.05
N ALA A 197 3.25 2.75 -1.35
CA ALA A 197 1.97 2.25 -1.84
C ALA A 197 0.96 3.38 -2.07
N LEU A 198 0.89 4.35 -1.16
CA LEU A 198 -0.03 5.49 -1.28
C LEU A 198 0.30 6.41 -2.45
N ALA A 199 1.58 6.54 -2.83
CA ALA A 199 2.03 7.49 -3.84
C ALA A 199 1.87 6.99 -5.29
N VAL A 200 2.03 5.69 -5.55
CA VAL A 200 2.06 5.17 -6.94
C VAL A 200 0.89 4.29 -7.35
N SER A 201 0.10 3.80 -6.39
CA SER A 201 -0.89 2.77 -6.67
C SER A 201 -2.23 3.36 -7.08
N ASP A 202 -2.89 2.72 -8.04
CA ASP A 202 -4.29 3.00 -8.35
C ASP A 202 -5.20 2.35 -7.30
N ARG A 203 -4.88 1.12 -6.88
CA ARG A 203 -5.51 0.40 -5.76
C ARG A 203 -4.48 -0.38 -4.95
N ILE A 204 -4.79 -0.58 -3.68
CA ILE A 204 -3.95 -1.28 -2.71
C ILE A 204 -4.78 -2.39 -2.07
N ALA A 205 -4.23 -3.60 -1.99
CA ALA A 205 -4.68 -4.64 -1.06
C ALA A 205 -3.79 -4.63 0.18
N VAL A 206 -4.37 -4.27 1.32
CA VAL A 206 -3.72 -4.31 2.62
C VAL A 206 -3.81 -5.73 3.18
N MET A 207 -2.66 -6.31 3.50
CA MET A 207 -2.45 -7.72 3.81
C MET A 207 -2.03 -7.91 5.27
N GLU A 208 -2.68 -8.82 5.96
CA GLU A 208 -2.33 -9.24 7.33
C GLU A 208 -2.45 -10.76 7.43
N GLU A 209 -1.41 -11.43 7.92
CA GLU A 209 -1.42 -12.88 8.19
C GLU A 209 -2.01 -13.75 7.07
N GLY A 210 -1.71 -13.42 5.80
CA GLY A 210 -2.18 -14.16 4.63
C GLY A 210 -3.60 -13.82 4.17
N VAL A 211 -4.24 -12.80 4.74
CA VAL A 211 -5.60 -12.34 4.43
C VAL A 211 -5.55 -10.91 3.90
N CYS A 212 -6.38 -10.61 2.89
CA CYS A 212 -6.64 -9.24 2.47
C CYS A 212 -7.65 -8.60 3.44
N ARG A 213 -7.21 -7.58 4.18
CA ARG A 213 -8.01 -6.88 5.20
C ARG A 213 -8.85 -5.74 4.62
N GLN A 214 -8.33 -5.11 3.58
CA GLN A 214 -9.03 -4.08 2.83
C GLN A 214 -8.40 -3.99 1.43
N LEU A 215 -9.25 -3.75 0.43
CA LEU A 215 -8.83 -3.48 -0.93
C LEU A 215 -9.60 -2.27 -1.43
N ASP A 216 -8.91 -1.16 -1.66
CA ASP A 216 -9.51 0.06 -2.19
C ASP A 216 -8.45 0.99 -2.80
N ARG A 217 -8.86 2.18 -3.23
CA ARG A 217 -7.98 3.28 -3.60
C ARG A 217 -7.17 3.78 -2.39
N PRO A 218 -5.95 4.32 -2.61
CA PRO A 218 -5.11 4.84 -1.53
C PRO A 218 -5.81 5.81 -0.57
N ASP A 219 -6.55 6.78 -1.12
CA ASP A 219 -7.25 7.81 -0.35
C ASP A 219 -8.40 7.24 0.48
N ALA A 220 -9.12 6.26 -0.05
CA ALA A 220 -10.19 5.55 0.64
C ALA A 220 -9.64 4.72 1.80
N ILE A 221 -8.55 3.97 1.60
CA ILE A 221 -7.88 3.21 2.66
C ILE A 221 -7.40 4.13 3.78
N TYR A 222 -6.75 5.24 3.43
CA TYR A 222 -6.22 6.17 4.42
C TYR A 222 -7.33 6.87 5.21
N ARG A 223 -8.39 7.33 4.54
CA ARG A 223 -9.48 8.09 5.18
C ARG A 223 -10.51 7.21 5.87
N ARG A 224 -10.71 5.98 5.39
CA ARG A 224 -11.75 5.04 5.85
C ARG A 224 -11.16 3.63 5.98
N PRO A 225 -10.26 3.41 6.94
CA PRO A 225 -9.78 2.06 7.23
C PRO A 225 -10.95 1.15 7.64
N ALA A 226 -10.96 -0.08 7.13
CA ALA A 226 -12.08 -1.01 7.32
C ALA A 226 -12.08 -1.71 8.69
N ASN A 227 -10.94 -1.77 9.37
CA ASN A 227 -10.77 -2.42 10.67
C ASN A 227 -9.59 -1.81 11.42
N ARG A 228 -9.44 -2.22 12.69
CA ARG A 228 -8.39 -1.71 13.58
C ARG A 228 -6.99 -1.90 13.01
N PHE A 229 -6.72 -3.07 12.43
CA PHE A 229 -5.41 -3.35 11.84
C PHE A 229 -5.08 -2.36 10.73
N VAL A 230 -5.99 -2.13 9.78
CA VAL A 230 -5.73 -1.20 8.68
C VAL A 230 -5.54 0.23 9.20
N ALA A 231 -6.33 0.65 10.21
CA ALA A 231 -6.19 1.97 10.83
C ALA A 231 -4.81 2.14 11.50
N ALA A 232 -4.37 1.15 12.27
CA ALA A 232 -3.07 1.17 12.93
C ALA A 232 -1.89 1.00 11.95
N PHE A 233 -2.11 0.26 10.87
CA PHE A 233 -1.07 -0.03 9.88
C PHE A 233 -0.88 1.12 8.89
N MET A 234 -1.92 1.83 8.46
CA MET A 234 -1.81 2.90 7.45
C MET A 234 -1.32 4.25 7.98
N GLY A 235 -1.19 4.38 9.31
CA GLY A 235 -0.64 5.58 9.92
C GLY A 235 -0.69 5.53 11.44
N ASN A 236 -0.08 6.53 12.09
CA ASN A 236 -0.08 6.69 13.54
C ASN A 236 -1.44 7.22 14.05
N MET A 237 -2.56 6.59 13.67
CA MET A 237 -3.88 7.01 14.13
C MET A 237 -3.98 6.94 15.65
N ASN A 238 -4.65 7.92 16.24
CA ASN A 238 -5.15 7.77 17.60
C ASN A 238 -6.20 6.66 17.59
N LEU A 239 -5.99 5.64 18.38
CA LEU A 239 -6.84 4.47 18.42
C LEU A 239 -7.14 4.13 19.88
N TRP A 240 -8.40 4.27 20.27
CA TRP A 240 -8.85 4.05 21.64
C TRP A 240 -9.99 3.04 21.68
N GLU A 241 -9.89 2.06 22.56
CA GLU A 241 -10.96 1.09 22.82
C GLU A 241 -11.97 1.67 23.82
N GLY A 242 -13.25 1.48 23.57
CA GLY A 242 -14.29 2.01 24.45
C GLY A 242 -15.68 1.50 24.12
N VAL A 243 -16.67 2.22 24.63
CA VAL A 243 -18.09 1.89 24.46
C VAL A 243 -18.84 3.06 23.84
N LEU A 244 -19.88 2.75 23.07
CA LEU A 244 -20.83 3.75 22.59
C LEU A 244 -22.00 3.84 23.55
N ASP A 245 -22.30 5.06 23.97
CA ASP A 245 -23.42 5.41 24.83
C ASP A 245 -24.34 6.40 24.13
N LYS A 246 -25.59 6.54 24.60
CA LYS A 246 -26.53 7.55 24.13
C LYS A 246 -26.77 8.57 25.22
N ASP A 247 -26.32 9.80 24.97
CA ASP A 247 -26.46 10.92 25.91
C ASP A 247 -27.24 12.06 25.24
N GLY A 248 -28.40 12.44 25.80
CA GLY A 248 -29.23 13.52 25.26
C GLY A 248 -29.65 13.37 23.80
N GLY A 249 -29.73 12.13 23.27
CA GLY A 249 -30.05 11.86 21.85
C GLY A 249 -28.84 11.88 20.90
N ARG A 250 -27.62 12.13 21.40
CA ARG A 250 -26.36 12.01 20.65
C ARG A 250 -25.66 10.71 20.99
N THR A 251 -24.90 10.18 20.05
CA THR A 251 -24.02 9.03 20.30
C THR A 251 -22.70 9.56 20.87
N VAL A 252 -22.24 9.01 21.99
CA VAL A 252 -20.99 9.41 22.65
C VAL A 252 -20.09 8.20 22.78
N PHE A 253 -18.85 8.31 22.34
CA PHE A 253 -17.82 7.32 22.64
C PHE A 253 -17.23 7.60 24.02
N ARG A 254 -17.14 6.57 24.87
CA ARG A 254 -16.54 6.65 26.22
C ARG A 254 -15.37 5.67 26.34
N HIS A 255 -14.21 6.20 26.70
CA HIS A 255 -13.01 5.43 27.04
C HIS A 255 -12.95 5.17 28.56
N ALA A 256 -12.25 4.10 28.97
CA ALA A 256 -12.14 3.69 30.38
C ALA A 256 -11.49 4.75 31.30
N SER A 257 -10.70 5.67 30.76
CA SER A 257 -10.10 6.80 31.49
C SER A 257 -11.09 7.91 31.85
N GLY A 258 -12.31 7.88 31.30
CA GLY A 258 -13.27 8.98 31.38
C GLY A 258 -13.26 9.94 30.21
N LEU A 259 -12.37 9.77 29.21
CA LEU A 259 -12.44 10.52 27.95
C LEU A 259 -13.77 10.23 27.24
N ALA A 260 -14.49 11.29 26.89
CA ALA A 260 -15.75 11.21 26.15
C ALA A 260 -15.67 12.04 24.86
N VAL A 261 -16.13 11.47 23.74
CA VAL A 261 -16.16 12.14 22.44
C VAL A 261 -17.57 12.09 21.89
N ALA A 262 -18.21 13.25 21.74
CA ALA A 262 -19.52 13.34 21.13
C ALA A 262 -19.40 13.11 19.62
N LEU A 263 -20.08 12.10 19.11
CA LEU A 263 -20.11 11.81 17.68
C LEU A 263 -21.29 12.56 17.04
N PRO A 264 -21.17 13.01 15.79
CA PRO A 264 -22.31 13.54 15.07
C PRO A 264 -23.42 12.48 15.06
N ALA A 265 -24.68 12.93 15.11
CA ALA A 265 -25.81 12.05 14.87
C ALA A 265 -25.54 11.32 13.53
N PRO A 266 -25.77 10.00 13.43
CA PRO A 266 -25.58 9.32 12.17
C PRO A 266 -26.38 10.10 11.14
N ALA A 267 -25.70 10.63 10.12
CA ALA A 267 -26.38 11.11 8.93
C ALA A 267 -27.31 9.96 8.55
N ALA A 268 -28.63 10.22 8.54
CA ALA A 268 -29.60 9.23 8.17
C ALA A 268 -29.03 8.53 6.95
N SER A 269 -28.77 7.23 7.07
CA SER A 269 -28.32 6.43 5.95
C SER A 269 -29.39 6.63 4.90
N THR A 270 -29.11 7.47 3.91
CA THR A 270 -29.89 7.55 2.70
C THR A 270 -29.68 6.21 2.02
N SER A 271 -30.52 5.26 2.37
CA SER A 271 -31.03 4.30 1.40
C SER A 271 -31.82 5.11 0.36
N SER A 272 -31.09 5.70 -0.56
CA SER A 272 -31.55 6.16 -1.87
C SER A 272 -30.35 5.86 -2.77
N ALA A 273 -30.35 4.83 -3.62
CA ALA A 273 -31.25 4.75 -4.77
C ALA A 273 -31.51 6.15 -5.31
N ASP A 274 -30.46 6.80 -5.81
CA ASP A 274 -30.63 7.74 -6.90
C ASP A 274 -29.45 7.58 -7.86
N ASP A 275 -29.84 7.14 -9.05
CA ASP A 275 -29.06 7.04 -10.28
C ASP A 275 -28.55 8.43 -10.68
N SER A 276 -27.23 8.58 -10.76
CA SER A 276 -26.60 9.39 -11.81
C SER A 276 -25.10 9.17 -11.81
N VAL A 277 -24.69 7.99 -12.28
CA VAL A 277 -23.38 7.77 -12.88
C VAL A 277 -23.55 8.00 -14.39
N PRO A 278 -22.84 8.94 -15.04
CA PRO A 278 -22.78 8.95 -16.50
C PRO A 278 -22.00 7.72 -16.98
N PRO A 279 -22.41 7.08 -18.09
CA PRO A 279 -22.06 5.70 -18.39
C PRO A 279 -20.62 5.61 -18.88
N ALA A 280 -19.88 4.66 -18.31
CA ALA A 280 -18.84 3.96 -19.02
C ALA A 280 -19.13 2.47 -18.81
N ASP A 281 -19.69 1.86 -19.85
CA ASP A 281 -19.79 0.42 -20.02
C ASP A 281 -18.42 -0.22 -19.76
N ASP A 282 -18.31 -1.12 -18.79
CA ASP A 282 -18.13 -2.54 -19.06
C ASP A 282 -18.19 -3.37 -17.78
N THR A 283 -18.76 -4.55 -17.89
CA THR A 283 -19.10 -5.48 -16.81
C THR A 283 -17.89 -6.14 -16.16
N SER A 284 -17.64 -5.87 -14.88
CA SER A 284 -17.18 -6.88 -13.89
C SER A 284 -17.07 -6.27 -12.49
N ALA A 285 -17.96 -6.69 -11.60
CA ALA A 285 -17.81 -6.45 -10.17
C ALA A 285 -16.70 -7.35 -9.61
N PRO A 286 -15.84 -6.90 -8.67
CA PRO A 286 -15.14 -7.81 -7.81
C PRO A 286 -15.92 -7.96 -6.50
N ALA A 287 -16.50 -9.14 -6.33
CA ALA A 287 -16.85 -9.66 -5.02
C ALA A 287 -15.56 -9.85 -4.21
N GLY A 288 -15.33 -8.95 -3.27
CA GLY A 288 -14.25 -8.99 -2.30
C GLY A 288 -14.69 -8.26 -1.04
N THR A 289 -15.88 -8.58 -0.55
CA THR A 289 -16.37 -8.07 0.72
C THR A 289 -15.48 -8.63 1.81
N ALA A 290 -14.75 -7.76 2.50
CA ALA A 290 -14.17 -8.08 3.79
C ALA A 290 -15.25 -8.74 4.67
N PRO A 291 -14.91 -9.73 5.51
CA PRO A 291 -15.90 -10.33 6.39
C PRO A 291 -16.59 -9.22 7.20
N PRO A 292 -17.93 -9.26 7.34
CA PRO A 292 -18.63 -8.26 8.13
C PRO A 292 -18.10 -8.30 9.56
N ALA A 293 -17.80 -7.12 10.11
CA ALA A 293 -17.34 -6.95 11.48
C ALA A 293 -18.29 -7.64 12.48
N ASP A 294 -17.75 -8.30 13.51
CA ASP A 294 -18.56 -8.95 14.53
C ASP A 294 -19.36 -7.87 15.29
N PRO A 295 -20.71 -7.94 15.32
CA PRO A 295 -21.53 -6.97 16.04
C PRO A 295 -21.26 -6.94 17.56
N LYS A 296 -20.50 -7.89 18.11
CA LYS A 296 -20.13 -8.00 19.54
C LYS A 296 -18.66 -7.71 19.83
N GLY A 297 -17.84 -7.35 18.84
CA GLY A 297 -16.43 -7.01 19.04
C GLY A 297 -16.21 -5.71 19.84
N PRO A 298 -15.01 -5.51 20.42
CA PRO A 298 -14.63 -4.26 21.06
C PRO A 298 -14.73 -3.10 20.05
N ILE A 299 -15.28 -1.97 20.51
CA ILE A 299 -15.44 -0.78 19.68
C ILE A 299 -14.19 0.07 19.82
N HIS A 300 -13.61 0.45 18.69
CA HIS A 300 -12.48 1.37 18.65
C HIS A 300 -12.88 2.69 18.00
N LEU A 301 -12.47 3.80 18.60
CA LEU A 301 -12.49 5.11 17.97
C LEU A 301 -11.11 5.35 17.36
N ALA A 302 -11.08 5.55 16.05
CA ALA A 302 -9.89 5.89 15.28
C ALA A 302 -9.97 7.36 14.83
N LEU A 303 -8.90 8.11 15.02
CA LEU A 303 -8.82 9.51 14.62
C LEU A 303 -7.43 9.87 14.10
N HIS A 304 -7.36 10.54 12.96
CA HIS A 304 -6.09 11.00 12.41
C HIS A 304 -5.44 12.06 13.33
N PRO A 305 -4.13 11.99 13.59
CA PRO A 305 -3.45 13.00 14.42
C PRO A 305 -3.54 14.41 13.82
N GLN A 306 -3.69 14.50 12.50
CA GLN A 306 -3.91 15.75 11.76
C GLN A 306 -5.35 16.28 11.86
N ALA A 307 -6.29 15.54 12.47
CA ALA A 307 -7.62 16.05 12.80
C ALA A 307 -7.62 16.69 14.20
N VAL A 308 -6.80 16.15 15.11
CA VAL A 308 -6.67 16.65 16.49
C VAL A 308 -5.91 17.99 16.48
N ARG A 309 -6.31 18.92 17.34
CA ARG A 309 -5.62 20.23 17.48
C ARG A 309 -5.25 20.51 18.93
N LEU A 310 -4.09 21.13 19.14
CA LEU A 310 -3.78 21.77 20.40
C LEU A 310 -4.50 23.11 20.48
N THR A 311 -5.06 23.42 21.64
CA THR A 311 -5.70 24.71 21.91
C THR A 311 -5.50 25.11 23.37
N ASP A 312 -5.57 26.41 23.65
CA ASP A 312 -5.69 26.93 25.01
C ASP A 312 -7.16 27.17 25.42
N GLU A 313 -8.09 27.09 24.46
CA GLU A 313 -9.51 27.34 24.69
C GLU A 313 -10.18 26.17 25.44
N ASP A 314 -10.94 26.50 26.49
CA ASP A 314 -11.76 25.55 27.22
C ASP A 314 -13.16 25.48 26.60
N THR A 315 -13.38 24.44 25.77
CA THR A 315 -14.68 24.16 25.14
C THR A 315 -15.11 22.72 25.45
N GLU A 316 -16.38 22.39 25.24
CA GLU A 316 -16.95 21.06 25.52
C GLU A 316 -16.22 19.92 24.78
N ASP A 317 -15.64 20.20 23.61
CA ASP A 317 -14.92 19.22 22.79
C ASP A 317 -13.41 19.16 23.08
N THR A 318 -12.96 19.75 24.20
CA THR A 318 -11.55 19.79 24.59
C THR A 318 -11.27 19.01 25.85
N VAL A 319 -10.17 18.25 25.84
CA VAL A 319 -9.65 17.55 27.00
C VAL A 319 -8.34 18.20 27.45
N GLY A 320 -8.22 18.46 28.76
CA GLY A 320 -6.97 18.93 29.35
C GLY A 320 -5.94 17.80 29.41
N GLY A 321 -4.67 18.12 29.16
CA GLY A 321 -3.58 17.16 29.23
C GLY A 321 -2.21 17.81 29.35
N VAL A 322 -1.18 16.98 29.47
CA VAL A 322 0.22 17.42 29.57
C VAL A 322 0.99 16.89 28.37
N VAL A 323 1.76 17.76 27.71
CA VAL A 323 2.65 17.34 26.62
C VAL A 323 3.73 16.44 27.20
N THR A 324 3.82 15.20 26.75
CA THR A 324 4.85 14.25 27.19
C THR A 324 6.01 14.17 26.21
N THR A 325 5.73 14.32 24.92
CA THR A 325 6.73 14.25 23.85
C THR A 325 6.48 15.32 22.80
N ARG A 326 7.57 15.85 22.23
CA ARG A 326 7.58 16.76 21.08
C ARG A 326 8.61 16.28 20.08
N ARG A 327 8.24 16.20 18.80
CA ARG A 327 9.14 15.83 17.70
C ARG A 327 8.97 16.81 16.54
N PHE A 328 10.05 17.50 16.17
CA PHE A 328 10.07 18.40 15.02
C PHE A 328 10.38 17.60 13.75
N LYS A 329 9.51 17.69 12.74
CA LYS A 329 9.62 16.99 11.44
C LYS A 329 9.68 17.97 10.26
N GLY A 330 10.32 19.12 10.45
CA GLY A 330 10.44 20.15 9.40
C GLY A 330 9.16 20.98 9.31
N ALA A 331 8.28 20.68 8.36
CA ALA A 331 7.04 21.43 8.15
C ALA A 331 5.97 21.18 9.23
N THR A 332 6.12 20.10 10.02
CA THR A 332 5.18 19.73 11.08
C THR A 332 5.89 19.46 12.39
N VAL A 333 5.14 19.56 13.48
CA VAL A 333 5.55 19.15 14.82
C VAL A 333 4.55 18.12 15.33
N GLU A 334 5.07 16.97 15.73
CA GLU A 334 4.29 15.91 16.36
C GLU A 334 4.39 16.05 17.88
N PHE A 335 3.23 16.06 18.52
CA PHE A 335 3.10 16.07 19.97
C PHE A 335 2.43 14.77 20.43
N THR A 336 2.88 14.28 21.58
CA THR A 336 2.12 13.32 22.37
C THR A 336 1.66 14.01 23.63
N VAL A 337 0.35 13.97 23.89
CA VAL A 337 -0.29 14.56 25.07
C VAL A 337 -0.88 13.44 25.91
N ASP A 338 -0.57 13.41 27.20
CA ASP A 338 -1.26 12.55 28.17
C ASP A 338 -2.47 13.29 28.74
N ALA A 339 -3.66 12.75 28.48
CA ALA A 339 -4.93 13.27 28.93
C ALA A 339 -5.59 12.26 29.89
N GLY A 340 -5.20 12.32 31.17
CA GLY A 340 -5.75 11.43 32.20
C GLY A 340 -5.45 9.94 31.96
N GLY A 341 -4.25 9.61 31.47
CA GLY A 341 -3.84 8.24 31.15
C GLY A 341 -4.11 7.82 29.71
N VAL A 342 -4.66 8.70 28.87
CA VAL A 342 -4.83 8.48 27.42
C VAL A 342 -3.75 9.23 26.67
N SER A 343 -2.97 8.49 25.90
CA SER A 343 -2.00 9.08 24.97
C SER A 343 -2.71 9.54 23.70
N ILE A 344 -2.55 10.84 23.38
CA ILE A 344 -3.11 11.47 22.20
C ILE A 344 -1.98 12.04 21.35
N GLN A 345 -1.85 11.53 20.12
CA GLN A 345 -0.96 12.05 19.09
C GLN A 345 -1.62 13.22 18.37
N VAL A 346 -0.87 14.31 18.22
CA VAL A 346 -1.32 15.53 17.55
C VAL A 346 -0.25 15.96 16.54
N VAL A 347 -0.66 16.28 15.32
CA VAL A 347 0.25 16.84 14.30
C VAL A 347 -0.17 18.27 14.03
N GLU A 348 0.73 19.21 14.31
CA GLU A 348 0.53 20.64 14.04
C GLU A 348 1.51 21.14 12.97
N ASN A 349 1.16 22.24 12.31
CA ASN A 349 2.10 22.95 11.44
C ASN A 349 3.21 23.59 12.29
N ALA A 350 4.46 23.49 11.86
CA ALA A 350 5.62 24.02 12.57
C ALA A 350 5.63 25.55 12.72
N GLU A 351 4.93 26.27 11.86
CA GLU A 351 4.74 27.72 11.95
C GLU A 351 3.50 28.12 12.75
N GLY A 352 2.75 27.13 13.25
CA GLY A 352 1.52 27.36 14.01
C GLY A 352 1.78 27.91 15.41
N PRO A 353 0.78 28.59 16.02
CA PRO A 353 0.92 29.21 17.34
C PRO A 353 1.22 28.21 18.46
N MET A 354 0.80 26.94 18.29
CA MET A 354 1.02 25.87 19.26
C MET A 354 2.32 25.10 19.03
N ALA A 355 3.11 25.40 18.00
CA ALA A 355 4.33 24.65 17.67
C ALA A 355 5.46 24.81 18.71
N ALA A 356 5.40 25.88 19.53
CA ALA A 356 6.39 26.22 20.53
C ALA A 356 6.28 25.42 21.84
N ARG A 357 5.17 24.69 22.05
CA ARG A 357 4.93 23.90 23.28
C ARG A 357 6.04 22.89 23.53
N GLN A 358 6.36 22.66 24.80
CA GLN A 358 7.43 21.77 25.26
C GLN A 358 6.88 20.63 26.11
N PRO A 359 7.61 19.51 26.24
CA PRO A 359 7.29 18.48 27.22
C PRO A 359 7.19 19.07 28.64
N GLY A 360 6.10 18.76 29.34
CA GLY A 360 5.74 19.32 30.64
C GLY A 360 4.69 20.44 30.58
N ASP A 361 4.46 21.04 29.41
CA ASP A 361 3.44 22.08 29.26
C ASP A 361 2.03 21.48 29.42
N THR A 362 1.19 22.18 30.18
CA THR A 362 -0.25 21.89 30.22
C THR A 362 -0.91 22.52 28.99
N VAL A 363 -1.65 21.71 28.25
CA VAL A 363 -2.34 22.09 27.02
C VAL A 363 -3.75 21.52 27.03
N ARG A 364 -4.63 22.03 26.17
CA ARG A 364 -5.89 21.34 25.85
C ARG A 364 -5.83 20.78 24.44
N VAL A 365 -6.54 19.68 24.25
CA VAL A 365 -6.60 18.96 22.99
C VAL A 365 -8.04 18.92 22.51
N ARG A 366 -8.29 19.50 21.34
CA ARG A 366 -9.60 19.45 20.68
C ARG A 366 -9.74 18.16 19.89
N ILE A 367 -10.78 17.39 20.17
CA ILE A 367 -11.04 16.10 19.54
C ILE A 367 -12.31 16.21 18.70
N PRO A 368 -12.20 16.41 17.37
CA PRO A 368 -13.37 16.54 16.50
C PRO A 368 -14.08 15.20 16.32
N GLY A 369 -15.26 15.06 16.92
CA GLY A 369 -16.06 13.83 16.80
C GLY A 369 -16.63 13.59 15.39
N ASP A 370 -16.73 14.62 14.56
CA ASP A 370 -17.17 14.54 13.15
C ASP A 370 -16.14 13.89 12.22
N GLN A 371 -14.88 13.86 12.64
CA GLN A 371 -13.78 13.19 11.93
C GLN A 371 -13.42 11.83 12.55
N ALA A 372 -14.10 11.43 13.63
CA ALA A 372 -13.87 10.15 14.29
C ALA A 372 -14.45 9.00 13.45
N ILE A 373 -13.69 7.93 13.37
CA ILE A 373 -14.06 6.70 12.65
C ILE A 373 -14.29 5.61 13.70
N ILE A 374 -15.47 5.02 13.68
CA ILE A 374 -15.81 3.91 14.57
C ILE A 374 -15.51 2.59 13.87
N LEU A 375 -14.63 1.81 14.47
CA LEU A 375 -14.21 0.50 14.00
C LEU A 375 -14.72 -0.58 14.95
N ARG A 376 -15.10 -1.71 14.39
CA ARG A 376 -15.48 -2.93 15.10
C ARG A 376 -14.59 -4.04 14.59
N ASP A 377 -13.96 -4.77 15.50
CA ASP A 377 -13.14 -5.94 15.18
C ASP A 377 -13.98 -7.21 15.07
#